data_AF-A0A6P2B970-F1
#
_entry.id   AF-A0A6P2B970-F1
#
_cell.length_a   1.000
_cell.length_b   1.000
_cell.length_c   1.000
_cell.angle_alpha   90.00
_cell.angle_beta   90.00
_cell.angle_gamma   90.00
#
_symmetry.space_group_name_H-M   'P 1'
#
loop_
_entity.id
_entity.type
_entity.pdbx_description
1 polymer ?
#
loop_
_entity_poly.entity_id
_entity_poly.type
_entity_poly.pdbx_seq_one_letter_code
_entity_poly.pdbx_strand_id
1 'polypeptide(L)'
;MSGRIDYRVHEEKGRKYAVVPLDQFTALIERAGERDSLTLPHEVVARHLLEEVPLIRAWREHLGLTQADLAQRMEVSQAQIAQWESASARPRHATLKRIAAAMGLSVGQLTLSDQLASHQQA
;
A
#
# COMPACT_ATOMS: atom_id res chain seq x y z
N MET A 1 7.30 -15.18 3.84
CA MET A 1 8.18 -15.46 2.68
C MET A 1 7.61 -14.74 1.46
N SER A 2 8.37 -13.80 0.87
CA SER A 2 7.99 -13.15 -0.39
C SER A 2 8.41 -14.05 -1.54
N GLY A 3 7.51 -14.93 -1.98
CA GLY A 3 7.76 -15.84 -3.10
C GLY A 3 7.77 -15.05 -4.40
N ARG A 4 8.84 -15.18 -5.19
CA ARG A 4 8.94 -14.59 -6.53
C ARG A 4 7.86 -15.23 -7.41
N ILE A 5 6.92 -14.43 -7.89
CA ILE A 5 5.90 -14.90 -8.84
C ILE A 5 6.57 -14.98 -10.21
N ASP A 6 6.51 -16.15 -10.83
CA ASP A 6 6.99 -16.34 -12.19
C ASP A 6 5.85 -16.05 -13.15
N TYR A 7 5.96 -15.00 -13.97
CA TYR A 7 4.90 -14.57 -14.87
C TYR A 7 5.45 -14.13 -16.23
N ARG A 8 4.64 -14.32 -17.27
CA ARG A 8 4.90 -13.81 -18.62
C ARG A 8 3.84 -12.81 -19.05
N VAL A 9 4.26 -11.67 -19.59
CA VAL A 9 3.33 -10.64 -20.08
C VAL A 9 3.17 -10.76 -21.59
N HIS A 10 1.94 -10.78 -22.05
CA HIS A 10 1.54 -10.75 -23.45
C HIS A 10 0.68 -9.51 -23.72
N GLU A 11 0.85 -8.88 -24.88
CA GLU A 11 0.03 -7.73 -25.28
C GLU A 11 -0.77 -8.09 -26.54
N GLU A 12 -2.09 -7.95 -26.47
CA GLU A 12 -2.99 -8.23 -27.59
C GLU A 12 -4.02 -7.10 -27.71
N LYS A 13 -4.08 -6.46 -28.89
CA LYS A 13 -5.00 -5.34 -29.19
C LYS A 13 -4.96 -4.21 -28.14
N GLY A 14 -3.77 -3.90 -27.62
CA GLY A 14 -3.55 -2.85 -26.61
C GLY A 14 -3.91 -3.25 -25.18
N ARG A 15 -4.25 -4.52 -24.92
CA ARG A 15 -4.46 -5.06 -23.57
C ARG A 15 -3.28 -5.93 -23.17
N LYS A 16 -2.77 -5.72 -21.94
CA LYS A 16 -1.69 -6.52 -21.35
C LYS A 16 -2.28 -7.63 -20.49
N TYR A 17 -1.87 -8.86 -20.73
CA TYR A 17 -2.24 -10.06 -20.00
C TYR A 17 -1.00 -10.64 -19.33
N ALA A 18 -1.10 -11.03 -18.07
CA ALA A 18 -0.06 -11.80 -17.38
C ALA A 18 -0.49 -13.27 -17.27
N VAL A 19 0.37 -14.18 -17.74
CA VAL A 19 0.22 -15.62 -17.54
C VAL A 19 1.01 -15.98 -16.29
N VAL A 20 0.29 -16.46 -15.27
CA VAL A 20 0.83 -16.89 -13.99
C VAL A 20 0.47 -18.38 -13.83
N PRO A 21 1.39 -19.24 -13.36
CA PRO A 21 1.06 -20.62 -12.97
C PRO A 21 -0.15 -20.67 -12.03
N LEU A 22 -1.06 -21.62 -12.26
CA LEU A 22 -2.36 -21.64 -11.57
C LEU A 22 -2.23 -21.81 -10.05
N ASP A 23 -1.24 -22.57 -9.59
CA ASP A 23 -0.88 -22.74 -8.18
C ASP A 23 -0.44 -21.41 -7.55
N GLN A 24 0.39 -20.62 -8.24
CA GLN A 24 0.80 -19.30 -7.79
C GLN A 24 -0.37 -18.31 -7.79
N PHE A 25 -1.24 -18.35 -8.81
CA PHE A 25 -2.45 -17.54 -8.84
C PHE A 25 -3.40 -17.91 -7.69
N THR A 26 -3.60 -19.19 -7.44
CA THR A 26 -4.48 -19.68 -6.36
C THR A 26 -3.95 -19.23 -5.00
N ALA A 27 -2.64 -19.39 -4.75
CA ALA A 27 -2.01 -18.90 -3.52
C ALA A 27 -2.13 -17.37 -3.36
N LEU A 28 -2.09 -16.62 -4.47
CA LEU A 28 -2.32 -15.18 -4.45
C LEU A 28 -3.78 -14.84 -4.13
N ILE A 29 -4.75 -15.56 -4.69
CA ILE A 29 -6.18 -15.35 -4.43
C ILE A 29 -6.57 -15.76 -3.02
N GLU A 30 -6.06 -16.89 -2.52
CA GLU A 30 -6.26 -17.33 -1.15
C GLU A 30 -5.73 -16.31 -0.15
N ARG A 31 -4.52 -15.78 -0.39
CA ARG A 31 -4.00 -14.65 0.39
C ARG A 31 -4.86 -13.41 0.16
N ALA A 32 -5.19 -13.05 -1.07
CA ALA A 32 -5.96 -11.85 -1.40
C ALA A 32 -7.37 -11.81 -0.79
N GLY A 33 -7.98 -12.98 -0.56
CA GLY A 33 -9.26 -13.13 0.13
C GLY A 33 -9.19 -12.82 1.63
N GLU A 34 -7.99 -12.80 2.21
CA GLU A 34 -7.75 -12.30 3.56
C GLU A 34 -7.75 -10.77 3.52
N ARG A 35 -8.58 -10.15 4.36
CA ARG A 35 -8.78 -8.69 4.47
C ARG A 35 -7.50 -7.89 4.75
N ASP A 36 -6.39 -8.57 5.02
CA ASP A 36 -5.08 -8.01 5.35
C ASP A 36 -3.99 -8.33 4.31
N SER A 37 -4.35 -8.92 3.17
CA SER A 37 -3.41 -9.07 2.07
C SER A 37 -2.92 -7.71 1.58
N LEU A 38 -1.61 -7.56 1.53
CA LEU A 38 -0.94 -6.37 1.01
C LEU A 38 -1.14 -6.28 -0.51
N THR A 39 -2.35 -5.98 -0.96
CA THR A 39 -2.57 -5.55 -2.35
C THR A 39 -2.12 -4.10 -2.46
N LEU A 40 -0.94 -3.91 -3.05
CA LEU A 40 -0.34 -2.61 -3.29
C LEU A 40 -0.39 -2.33 -4.81
N PRO A 41 -1.06 -1.26 -5.25
CA PRO A 41 -1.03 -0.84 -6.64
C PRO A 41 0.41 -0.61 -7.11
N HIS A 42 0.71 -1.05 -8.33
CA HIS A 42 2.05 -0.92 -8.90
C HIS A 42 2.52 0.54 -8.90
N GLU A 43 1.63 1.49 -9.20
CA GLU A 43 1.93 2.92 -9.18
C GLU A 43 2.38 3.43 -7.80
N VAL A 44 1.74 2.97 -6.72
CA VAL A 44 2.11 3.40 -5.36
C VAL A 44 3.51 2.89 -5.02
N VAL A 45 3.80 1.64 -5.36
CA VAL A 45 5.12 1.03 -5.14
C VAL A 45 6.20 1.70 -6.01
N ALA A 46 5.91 1.93 -7.28
CA ALA A 46 6.82 2.58 -8.21
C ALA A 46 7.18 3.99 -7.73
N ARG A 47 6.19 4.80 -7.33
CA ARG A 47 6.45 6.15 -6.81
C ARG A 47 7.26 6.13 -5.51
N HIS A 48 6.99 5.17 -4.62
CA HIS A 48 7.77 5.09 -3.39
C HIS A 48 9.22 4.65 -3.63
N LEU A 49 9.44 3.60 -4.43
CA LEU A 49 10.75 2.99 -4.59
C LEU A 49 11.64 3.67 -5.64
N LEU A 50 11.03 4.30 -6.66
CA LEU A 50 11.76 4.91 -7.78
C LEU A 50 11.83 6.43 -7.68
N GLU A 51 10.79 7.06 -7.13
CA GLU A 51 10.70 8.53 -7.03
C GLU A 51 10.91 9.05 -5.60
N GLU A 52 11.21 8.15 -4.64
CA GLU A 52 11.41 8.47 -3.21
C GLU A 52 10.22 9.21 -2.57
N VAL A 53 9.02 9.04 -3.13
CA VAL A 53 7.80 9.66 -2.60
C VAL A 53 7.39 8.93 -1.31
N PRO A 54 7.13 9.63 -0.19
CA PRO A 54 6.67 8.98 1.03
C PRO A 54 5.36 8.21 0.82
N LEU A 55 5.25 6.99 1.36
CA LEU A 55 4.11 6.09 1.12
C LEU A 55 2.76 6.72 1.44
N ILE A 56 2.68 7.51 2.51
CA ILE A 56 1.46 8.24 2.89
C ILE A 56 1.01 9.16 1.75
N ARG A 57 1.94 9.89 1.14
CA ARG A 57 1.68 10.76 -0.01
C ARG A 57 1.30 9.95 -1.25
N ALA A 58 2.06 8.90 -1.56
CA ALA A 58 1.82 8.06 -2.73
C ALA A 58 0.39 7.47 -2.71
N TRP A 59 -0.05 6.95 -1.55
CA TRP A 59 -1.41 6.46 -1.36
C TRP A 59 -2.46 7.56 -1.43
N ARG A 60 -2.24 8.69 -0.75
CA ARG A 60 -3.16 9.82 -0.77
C ARG A 60 -3.44 10.27 -2.21
N GLU A 61 -2.39 10.40 -3.02
CA GLU A 61 -2.48 10.85 -4.41
C GLU A 61 -3.12 9.78 -5.32
N HIS A 62 -2.82 8.50 -5.10
CA HIS A 62 -3.48 7.40 -5.79
C HIS A 62 -4.99 7.36 -5.53
N LEU A 63 -5.42 7.70 -4.30
CA LEU A 63 -6.84 7.80 -3.92
C LEU A 63 -7.49 9.12 -4.36
N GLY A 64 -6.76 10.01 -5.06
CA GLY A 64 -7.28 11.30 -5.52
C GLY A 64 -7.53 12.32 -4.41
N LEU A 65 -6.93 12.14 -3.23
CA LEU A 65 -7.13 13.03 -2.08
C LEU A 65 -6.10 14.16 -2.06
N THR A 66 -6.53 15.36 -1.69
CA THR A 66 -5.62 16.46 -1.31
C THR A 66 -5.17 16.32 0.14
N GLN A 67 -4.12 17.05 0.54
CA GLN A 67 -3.72 17.09 1.95
C GLN A 67 -4.83 17.65 2.84
N ALA A 68 -5.64 18.58 2.33
CA ALA A 68 -6.78 19.14 3.05
C ALA A 68 -7.89 18.10 3.26
N ASP A 69 -8.17 17.27 2.25
CA ASP A 69 -9.17 16.20 2.38
C ASP A 69 -8.77 15.18 3.44
N LEU A 70 -7.50 14.75 3.44
CA LEU A 70 -7.00 13.83 4.45
C LEU A 70 -6.98 14.46 5.85
N ALA A 71 -6.60 15.74 5.94
CA ALA A 71 -6.61 16.48 7.19
C ALA A 71 -8.02 16.57 7.79
N GLN A 72 -9.03 16.85 6.95
CA GLN A 72 -10.44 16.88 7.35
C GLN A 72 -10.91 15.51 7.85
N ARG A 73 -10.61 14.42 7.13
CA ARG A 73 -10.96 13.05 7.56
C ARG A 73 -10.31 12.64 8.87
N MET A 74 -9.14 13.20 9.16
CA MET A 74 -8.36 12.90 10.37
C MET A 74 -8.62 13.86 11.53
N GLU A 75 -9.39 14.93 11.30
CA GLU A 75 -9.59 16.03 12.26
C GLU A 75 -8.27 16.65 12.73
N VAL A 76 -7.37 16.93 11.78
CA VAL A 76 -6.07 17.56 12.01
C VAL A 76 -5.83 18.74 11.07
N SER A 77 -4.74 19.48 11.26
CA SER A 77 -4.36 20.54 10.33
C SER A 77 -3.71 19.98 9.06
N GLN A 78 -3.89 20.67 7.94
CA GLN A 78 -3.20 20.35 6.68
C GLN A 78 -1.67 20.35 6.86
N ALA A 79 -1.13 21.27 7.67
CA ALA A 79 0.30 21.32 7.99
C ALA A 79 0.79 20.04 8.69
N GLN A 80 -0.05 19.42 9.52
CA GLN A 80 0.29 18.16 10.18
C GLN A 80 0.36 17.00 9.18
N ILE A 81 -0.54 16.96 8.18
CA ILE A 81 -0.45 16.01 7.07
C ILE A 81 0.84 16.24 6.27
N ALA A 82 1.15 17.49 5.91
CA ALA A 82 2.39 17.81 5.19
C ALA A 82 3.65 17.39 5.97
N GLN A 83 3.64 17.53 7.30
CA GLN A 83 4.72 17.07 8.17
C GLN A 83 4.89 15.55 8.11
N TRP A 84 3.79 14.78 8.15
CA TRP A 84 3.82 13.32 8.04
C TRP A 84 4.17 12.82 6.64
N GLU A 85 3.97 13.64 5.61
CA GLU A 85 4.36 13.38 4.23
C GLU A 85 5.77 13.86 3.88
N SER A 86 6.57 14.28 4.86
CA SER A 86 7.96 14.67 4.61
C SER A 86 8.86 13.43 4.52
N ALA A 87 9.94 13.49 3.74
CA ALA A 87 10.86 12.36 3.54
C ALA A 87 11.50 11.85 4.85
N SER A 88 11.64 12.72 5.86
CA SER A 88 12.20 12.39 7.16
C SER A 88 11.13 12.01 8.21
N ALA A 89 9.85 12.06 7.86
CA ALA A 89 8.77 11.77 8.77
C ALA A 89 8.83 10.32 9.26
N ARG A 90 8.74 10.14 10.58
CA ARG A 90 8.55 8.83 11.22
C ARG A 90 7.35 8.87 12.15
N PRO A 91 6.11 8.89 11.62
CA PRO A 91 4.91 8.89 12.44
C PRO A 91 4.87 7.65 13.34
N ARG A 92 4.37 7.81 14.56
CA ARG A 92 4.19 6.67 15.47
C ARG A 92 3.16 5.70 14.91
N HIS A 93 3.24 4.43 15.32
CA HIS A 93 2.28 3.40 14.91
C HIS A 93 0.82 3.81 15.11
N ALA A 94 0.49 4.47 16.24
CA ALA A 94 -0.86 4.98 16.49
C ALA A 94 -1.32 6.02 15.45
N THR A 95 -0.40 6.88 14.98
CA THR A 95 -0.68 7.85 13.91
C THR A 95 -0.87 7.14 12.58
N LEU A 96 -0.01 6.18 12.23
CA LEU A 96 -0.15 5.37 11.01
C LEU A 96 -1.49 4.65 10.97
N LYS A 97 -1.95 4.09 12.10
CA LYS A 97 -3.27 3.46 12.21
C LYS A 97 -4.42 4.43 11.89
N ARG A 98 -4.34 5.68 12.38
CA ARG A 98 -5.33 6.72 12.06
C ARG A 98 -5.29 7.14 10.60
N ILE A 99 -4.10 7.31 10.04
CA ILE A 99 -3.90 7.67 8.63
C ILE A 99 -4.47 6.56 7.72
N ALA A 100 -4.11 5.30 8.01
CA ALA A 100 -4.59 4.14 7.26
C ALA A 100 -6.12 4.05 7.30
N ALA A 101 -6.72 4.18 8.49
CA ALA A 101 -8.17 4.19 8.65
C ALA A 101 -8.87 5.32 7.85
N ALA A 102 -8.32 6.53 7.86
CA ALA A 102 -8.87 7.67 7.12
C ALA A 102 -8.82 7.49 5.57
N MET A 103 -7.92 6.64 5.10
CA MET A 103 -7.77 6.27 3.68
C MET A 103 -8.42 4.92 3.32
N GLY A 104 -8.98 4.18 4.29
CA GLY A 104 -9.53 2.84 4.05
C GLY A 104 -8.46 1.77 3.77
N LEU A 105 -7.26 1.94 4.33
CA LEU A 105 -6.09 1.08 4.14
C LEU A 105 -5.75 0.30 5.41
N SER A 106 -4.93 -0.74 5.28
CA SER A 106 -4.24 -1.37 6.41
C SER A 106 -2.93 -0.66 6.73
N VAL A 107 -2.44 -0.77 7.98
CA VAL A 107 -1.16 -0.16 8.37
C VAL A 107 0.01 -0.75 7.58
N GLY A 108 -0.04 -2.04 7.24
CA GLY A 108 0.98 -2.68 6.43
C GLY A 108 1.15 -2.04 5.05
N GLN A 109 0.07 -1.51 4.47
CA GLN A 109 0.14 -0.80 3.18
C GLN A 109 0.90 0.54 3.27
N LEU A 110 1.05 1.11 4.47
CA LEU A 110 1.80 2.35 4.71
C LEU A 110 3.26 2.11 5.15
N THR A 111 3.63 0.87 5.44
CA THR A 111 4.97 0.50 5.93
C THR A 111 5.68 -0.50 5.03
N LEU A 112 5.01 -1.01 3.98
CA LEU A 112 5.47 -2.12 3.14
C LEU A 112 5.93 -3.34 3.97
N SER A 113 5.43 -3.46 5.19
CA SER A 113 5.83 -4.48 6.15
C SER A 113 4.64 -5.37 6.44
N ASP A 114 4.77 -6.65 6.12
CA ASP A 114 3.81 -7.68 6.48
C ASP A 114 3.99 -8.05 7.97
N GLN A 115 3.42 -7.24 8.87
CA GLN A 115 3.56 -7.47 10.33
C GLN A 115 2.58 -8.54 10.87
N LEU A 116 1.79 -9.19 10.02
CA LEU A 116 0.85 -10.23 10.45
C LEU A 116 1.44 -11.64 10.45
N ALA A 117 2.64 -11.83 9.89
CA ALA A 117 3.36 -13.10 10.01
C ALA A 117 3.93 -13.37 11.41
N SER A 118 3.91 -12.40 12.33
CA SER A 118 4.61 -12.48 13.63
C SER A 118 3.70 -12.82 14.82
N HIS A 119 2.38 -12.96 14.63
CA HIS A 119 1.43 -13.18 15.74
C HIS A 119 0.93 -14.62 15.91
N GLN A 120 1.53 -15.60 15.21
CA GLN A 120 1.29 -17.03 15.43
C GLN A 120 2.57 -17.79 15.78
N GLN A 121 3.30 -17.36 16.81
CA GLN A 121 4.17 -18.27 17.58
C GLN A 121 4.10 -17.88 19.06
N ALA A 122 3.14 -18.48 19.75
CA ALA A 122 3.12 -18.67 21.19
C ALA A 122 2.66 -20.11 21.47
#